data_AF-A0A8C5RZ69-F1
#
_entry.id   AF-A0A8C5RZ69-F1
#
_cell.length_a   1.000
_cell.length_b   1.000
_cell.length_c   1.000
_cell.angle_alpha   90.00
_cell.angle_beta   90.00
_cell.angle_gamma   90.00
#
_symmetry.space_group_name_H-M   'P 1'
#
loop_
_entity.id
_entity.type
_entity.pdbx_description
1 polymer ?
#
loop_
_entity_poly.entity_id
_entity_poly.type
_entity_poly.pdbx_seq_one_letter_code
_entity_poly.pdbx_strand_id
1 'polypeptide(L)'
;SCAGQPKETQPITTRRDVMGFGKVWRDFCSYETPKVIVVKNPNLGIIYRLVQLLILVYFIWYVFSNQKGYQECESGPESSVITKVKGVTFSQHKVWDVEEYVKPPEGGSVFSIITRVEVTPSQTQMTCPENPRASCTSDHECAPGEVEVLGNGMKTGHCVPYNFTKKTCQVMAWCPVENGATFSLAAMAPEFTILIKNNIHFPRFHFSKENIKDKSDGYLGNCTFNETTDLYCPIFKLGFIVEQAGEDFSKLAQKGGVIGVIINWNCNLDLPDSECNPRYSFRRLDPKWTQVSSGYNYRFAKYYQHGGRSTRTLFKAYGIRIDVLVHGQAGKFSLIPTIINLATALTSIGVVSFLCDWILLTFMNKNKVYSTRKFDQVCWPAKVCLVMPPSSQHEKERGGGGGFKRREGGGGGGGGGGGGLKGFPPHKAAPSSGENKVGREPWRSSSPTPCPGRKPYTPLQTNGYPTSF
;
A
#
# COMPACT_ATOMS: atom_id res chain seq x y z
N SER A 1 -67.96 -45.41 -1.60
CA SER A 1 -68.61 -44.26 -0.94
C SER A 1 -67.52 -43.32 -0.46
N CYS A 2 -67.42 -42.04 -0.82
CA CYS A 2 -68.27 -41.07 -1.51
C CYS A 2 -67.35 -40.21 -2.41
N ALA A 3 -67.62 -40.04 -3.71
CA ALA A 3 -68.40 -38.95 -4.31
C ALA A 3 -67.84 -37.53 -4.05
N GLY A 4 -67.25 -36.94 -5.10
CA GLY A 4 -66.89 -35.52 -5.22
C GLY A 4 -67.00 -35.12 -6.70
N GLN A 5 -67.79 -34.06 -6.95
CA GLN A 5 -68.41 -33.57 -8.19
C GLN A 5 -67.56 -33.49 -9.49
N PRO A 6 -68.22 -33.44 -10.67
CA PRO A 6 -67.55 -33.30 -11.96
C PRO A 6 -67.08 -31.85 -12.16
N LYS A 7 -65.81 -31.67 -12.54
CA LYS A 7 -65.38 -30.41 -13.17
C LYS A 7 -65.64 -30.52 -14.67
N GLU A 8 -66.51 -29.62 -15.10
CA GLU A 8 -66.92 -29.28 -16.44
C GLU A 8 -65.76 -29.32 -17.45
N THR A 9 -65.88 -30.21 -18.45
CA THR A 9 -65.03 -30.21 -19.64
C THR A 9 -65.39 -28.98 -20.46
N GLN A 10 -64.56 -27.94 -20.46
CA GLN A 10 -64.71 -26.86 -21.44
C GLN A 10 -64.37 -27.39 -22.84
N PRO A 11 -65.16 -27.05 -23.87
CA PRO A 11 -64.89 -27.48 -25.22
C PRO A 11 -63.61 -26.81 -25.73
N ILE A 12 -62.79 -27.61 -26.41
CA ILE A 12 -61.68 -27.11 -27.22
C ILE A 12 -62.29 -26.34 -28.39
N THR A 13 -62.50 -25.03 -28.21
CA THR A 13 -62.76 -24.12 -29.31
C THR A 13 -61.41 -23.82 -29.97
N THR A 14 -61.13 -24.53 -31.06
CA THR A 14 -60.13 -24.12 -32.06
C THR A 14 -60.55 -22.77 -32.65
N ARG A 15 -60.16 -21.67 -32.01
CA ARG A 15 -60.19 -20.34 -32.61
C ARG A 15 -58.75 -19.94 -32.91
N ARG A 16 -58.43 -19.83 -34.21
CA ARG A 16 -57.26 -19.09 -34.68
C ARG A 16 -57.43 -17.64 -34.25
N ASP A 17 -56.99 -17.31 -33.05
CA ASP A 17 -56.86 -15.92 -32.64
C ASP A 17 -55.58 -15.38 -33.27
N VAL A 18 -55.77 -14.48 -34.23
CA VAL A 18 -54.82 -13.43 -34.56
C VAL A 18 -54.24 -12.94 -33.23
N MET A 19 -52.91 -13.01 -33.05
CA MET A 19 -52.23 -12.45 -31.88
C MET A 19 -52.52 -10.96 -31.82
N GLY A 20 -53.64 -10.61 -31.18
CA GLY A 20 -54.06 -9.24 -31.00
C GLY A 20 -53.04 -8.56 -30.10
N PHE A 21 -52.56 -7.41 -30.53
CA PHE A 21 -51.65 -6.54 -29.78
C PHE A 21 -52.13 -6.33 -28.33
N GLY A 22 -53.45 -6.37 -28.08
CA GLY A 22 -54.05 -6.30 -26.74
C GLY A 22 -53.85 -7.53 -25.84
N LYS A 23 -53.64 -8.74 -26.39
CA LYS A 23 -53.31 -9.93 -25.60
C LYS A 23 -51.84 -9.89 -25.17
N VAL A 24 -50.95 -9.48 -26.09
CA VAL A 24 -49.53 -9.27 -25.81
C VAL A 24 -49.32 -8.13 -24.80
N TRP A 25 -50.07 -7.03 -24.91
CA TRP A 25 -50.00 -5.92 -23.95
C TRP A 25 -50.49 -6.31 -22.55
N ARG A 26 -51.55 -7.12 -22.46
CA ARG A 26 -52.01 -7.66 -21.17
C ARG A 26 -51.02 -8.61 -20.52
N ASP A 27 -50.40 -9.48 -21.31
CA ASP A 27 -49.38 -10.39 -20.81
C ASP A 27 -48.11 -9.61 -20.43
N PHE A 28 -47.77 -8.53 -21.14
CA PHE A 28 -46.69 -7.60 -20.77
C PHE A 28 -47.01 -6.81 -19.48
N CYS A 29 -48.26 -6.43 -19.25
CA CYS A 29 -48.72 -5.77 -18.02
C CYS A 29 -49.08 -6.77 -16.90
N SER A 30 -48.73 -8.05 -17.03
CA SER A 30 -48.95 -9.05 -15.97
C SER A 30 -47.81 -9.03 -14.97
N TYR A 31 -48.14 -8.96 -13.67
CA TYR A 31 -47.19 -8.98 -12.56
C TYR A 31 -47.26 -10.32 -11.84
N GLU A 32 -46.19 -11.11 -11.94
CA GLU A 32 -46.07 -12.40 -11.26
C GLU A 32 -45.57 -12.22 -9.82
N THR A 33 -46.23 -12.90 -8.88
CA THR A 33 -45.80 -12.94 -7.47
C THR A 33 -45.65 -14.38 -7.01
N PRO A 34 -44.59 -14.71 -6.25
CA PRO A 34 -44.42 -16.06 -5.73
C PRO A 34 -45.46 -16.34 -4.64
N LYS A 35 -46.04 -17.55 -4.67
CA LYS A 35 -46.90 -18.03 -3.58
C LYS A 35 -46.03 -18.32 -2.34
N VAL A 36 -46.21 -17.54 -1.28
CA VAL A 36 -45.45 -17.68 -0.03
C VAL A 36 -46.16 -18.57 0.99
N ILE A 37 -45.39 -19.31 1.79
CA ILE A 37 -45.91 -20.17 2.87
C ILE A 37 -45.50 -19.57 4.21
N VAL A 38 -46.48 -19.34 5.08
CA VAL A 38 -46.24 -18.81 6.43
C VAL A 38 -46.19 -19.97 7.43
N VAL A 39 -45.00 -20.22 7.99
CA VAL A 39 -44.78 -21.23 9.03
C VAL A 39 -44.94 -20.60 10.41
N LYS A 40 -46.00 -20.96 11.14
CA LYS A 40 -46.24 -20.48 12.51
C LYS A 40 -45.53 -21.38 13.53
N ASN A 41 -44.23 -21.18 13.75
CA ASN A 41 -43.46 -21.85 14.81
C ASN A 41 -42.62 -20.82 15.59
N PRO A 42 -42.77 -20.70 16.92
CA PRO A 42 -42.10 -19.67 17.72
C PRO A 42 -40.58 -19.83 17.72
N ASN A 43 -40.05 -21.06 17.78
CA ASN A 43 -38.60 -21.30 17.83
C ASN A 43 -37.92 -20.90 16.53
N LEU A 44 -38.51 -21.26 15.39
CA LEU A 44 -38.01 -20.88 14.06
C LEU A 44 -38.16 -19.37 13.82
N GLY A 45 -39.26 -18.78 14.27
CA GLY A 45 -39.49 -17.33 14.20
C GLY A 45 -38.46 -16.53 15.00
N ILE A 46 -38.10 -16.99 16.20
CA ILE A 46 -37.04 -16.36 17.01
C ILE A 46 -35.70 -16.44 16.30
N ILE A 47 -35.31 -17.61 15.77
CA ILE A 47 -34.05 -17.78 15.02
C ILE A 47 -34.03 -16.85 13.80
N TYR A 48 -35.11 -16.82 13.02
CA TYR A 48 -35.24 -15.94 11.85
C TYR A 48 -35.07 -14.46 12.23
N ARG A 49 -35.76 -13.99 13.28
CA ARG A 49 -35.66 -12.60 13.75
C ARG A 49 -34.30 -12.27 14.35
N LEU A 50 -33.65 -13.20 15.05
CA LEU A 50 -32.32 -13.00 15.62
C LEU A 50 -31.26 -12.84 14.52
N VAL A 51 -31.29 -13.71 13.49
CA VAL A 51 -30.37 -13.60 12.36
C VAL A 51 -30.62 -12.31 11.58
N GLN A 52 -31.88 -11.92 11.35
CA GLN A 52 -32.22 -10.62 10.76
C GLN A 52 -31.66 -9.45 11.57
N LEU A 53 -31.84 -9.46 12.90
CA LEU A 53 -31.31 -8.45 13.79
C LEU A 53 -29.78 -8.37 13.71
N LEU A 54 -29.09 -9.51 13.69
CA LEU A 54 -27.63 -9.57 13.59
C LEU A 54 -27.13 -8.93 12.30
N ILE A 55 -27.76 -9.23 11.17
CA ILE A 55 -27.43 -8.61 9.88
C ILE A 55 -27.68 -7.10 9.92
N LEU A 56 -28.83 -6.67 10.44
CA LEU A 56 -29.13 -5.23 10.58
C LEU A 56 -28.10 -4.52 11.45
N VAL A 57 -27.74 -5.09 12.60
CA VAL A 57 -26.69 -4.55 13.49
C VAL A 57 -25.35 -4.48 12.77
N TYR A 58 -24.98 -5.50 12.00
CA TYR A 58 -23.75 -5.48 11.20
C TYR A 58 -23.75 -4.32 10.19
N PHE A 59 -24.82 -4.13 9.41
CA PHE A 59 -24.87 -3.03 8.45
C PHE A 59 -24.85 -1.66 9.14
N ILE A 60 -25.65 -1.46 10.18
CA ILE A 60 -25.73 -0.17 10.88
C ILE A 60 -24.41 0.16 11.58
N TRP A 61 -23.86 -0.79 12.34
CA TRP A 61 -22.66 -0.56 13.15
C TRP A 61 -21.38 -0.62 12.30
N TYR A 62 -21.18 -1.69 11.54
CA TYR A 62 -19.92 -1.89 10.82
C TYR A 62 -19.88 -1.11 9.50
N VAL A 63 -20.91 -1.25 8.65
CA VAL A 63 -20.88 -0.64 7.30
C VAL A 63 -21.17 0.86 7.35
N PHE A 64 -22.22 1.27 8.05
CA PHE A 64 -22.60 2.69 8.12
C PHE A 64 -21.78 3.45 9.15
N SER A 65 -21.59 2.95 10.37
CA SER A 65 -20.85 3.70 11.40
C SER A 65 -19.31 3.62 11.24
N ASN A 66 -18.72 2.42 11.24
CA ASN A 66 -17.26 2.28 11.20
C ASN A 66 -16.64 2.57 9.82
N GLN A 67 -17.22 2.02 8.75
CA GLN A 67 -16.72 2.20 7.39
C GLN A 67 -17.23 3.48 6.72
N LYS A 68 -18.16 4.20 7.36
CA LYS A 68 -18.81 5.39 6.81
C LYS A 68 -19.34 5.18 5.39
N GLY A 69 -19.98 4.04 5.13
CA GLY A 69 -20.46 3.66 3.79
C GLY A 69 -21.49 4.60 3.16
N TYR A 70 -22.01 5.58 3.90
CA TYR A 70 -22.86 6.64 3.38
C TYR A 70 -22.06 7.80 2.76
N GLN A 71 -20.76 7.87 3.01
CA GLN A 71 -19.88 8.90 2.49
C GLN A 71 -19.22 8.44 1.20
N GLU A 72 -19.07 9.39 0.30
CA GLU A 72 -18.12 9.31 -0.79
C GLU A 72 -16.77 9.80 -0.26
N CYS A 73 -15.73 9.00 -0.49
CA CYS A 73 -14.39 9.29 0.00
C CYS A 73 -13.44 9.62 -1.15
N GLU A 74 -12.62 10.64 -0.95
CA GLU A 74 -11.50 10.99 -1.81
C GLU A 74 -10.18 10.78 -1.04
N SER A 75 -9.27 10.01 -1.63
CA SER A 75 -7.95 9.72 -1.07
C SER A 75 -6.87 10.36 -1.94
N GLY A 76 -5.89 11.03 -1.32
CA GLY A 76 -4.80 11.70 -2.03
C GLY A 76 -5.18 13.09 -2.52
N PRO A 77 -5.24 14.09 -1.62
CA PRO A 77 -5.49 15.48 -2.00
C PRO A 77 -4.37 16.04 -2.88
N GLU A 78 -4.69 17.07 -3.63
CA GLU A 78 -3.68 17.96 -4.21
C GLU A 78 -3.05 18.76 -3.06
N SER A 79 -1.75 18.61 -2.85
CA SER A 79 -1.04 19.26 -1.74
C SER A 79 0.06 20.18 -2.26
N SER A 80 0.08 21.42 -1.77
CA SER A 80 1.20 22.35 -1.93
C SER A 80 1.92 22.50 -0.60
N VAL A 81 3.25 22.36 -0.61
CA VAL A 81 4.10 22.50 0.57
C VAL A 81 5.20 23.49 0.28
N ILE A 82 5.33 24.50 1.14
CA ILE A 82 6.40 25.49 1.09
C ILE A 82 7.09 25.52 2.45
N THR A 83 8.40 25.35 2.44
CA THR A 83 9.22 25.29 3.65
C THR A 83 10.20 26.44 3.69
N LYS A 84 10.35 27.08 4.86
CA LYS A 84 11.35 28.10 5.08
C LYS A 84 12.08 27.85 6.38
N VAL A 85 13.41 27.75 6.31
CA VAL A 85 14.26 27.58 7.48
C VAL A 85 14.77 28.94 7.93
N LYS A 86 14.88 29.15 9.24
CA LYS A 86 15.52 30.31 9.86
C LYS A 86 16.46 29.87 10.97
N GLY A 87 17.62 30.50 11.01
CA GLY A 87 18.64 30.27 12.00
C GLY A 87 19.98 30.76 11.47
N VAL A 88 20.80 31.31 12.35
CA VAL A 88 22.18 31.70 12.03
C VAL A 88 23.08 30.98 13.02
N THR A 89 24.20 30.45 12.53
CA THR A 89 25.17 29.79 13.40
C THR A 89 26.58 30.30 13.12
N PHE A 90 27.45 30.16 14.11
CA PHE A 90 28.83 30.59 14.07
C PHE A 90 29.74 29.38 14.26
N SER A 91 30.75 29.28 13.41
CA SER A 91 31.77 28.24 13.48
C SER A 91 33.14 28.89 13.35
N GLN A 92 33.89 28.95 14.46
CA GLN A 92 35.25 29.49 14.60
C GLN A 92 35.48 30.90 14.00
N HIS A 93 35.50 31.03 12.67
CA HIS A 93 35.75 32.27 11.93
C HIS A 93 34.73 32.53 10.82
N LYS A 94 33.63 31.77 10.78
CA LYS A 94 32.61 31.87 9.73
C LYS A 94 31.21 31.86 10.31
N VAL A 95 30.40 32.82 9.87
CA VAL A 95 28.96 32.84 10.07
C VAL A 95 28.30 32.01 8.97
N TRP A 96 27.41 31.11 9.34
CA TRP A 96 26.62 30.29 8.44
C TRP A 96 25.17 30.77 8.48
N ASP A 97 24.67 31.11 7.30
CA ASP A 97 23.28 31.52 7.08
C ASP A 97 22.52 30.46 6.27
N VAL A 98 21.20 30.59 6.21
CA VAL A 98 20.25 29.67 5.55
C VAL A 98 20.70 29.35 4.12
N GLU A 99 21.20 30.33 3.38
CA GLU A 99 21.67 30.17 2.01
C GLU A 99 22.87 29.21 1.86
N GLU A 100 23.62 28.98 2.94
CA GLU A 100 24.78 28.09 2.92
C GLU A 100 24.44 26.67 3.35
N TYR A 101 23.68 26.52 4.44
CA TYR A 101 23.42 25.22 5.04
C TYR A 101 22.10 24.58 4.59
N VAL A 102 21.20 25.30 3.90
CA VAL A 102 19.95 24.73 3.34
C VAL A 102 20.08 24.50 1.85
N LYS A 103 19.72 23.28 1.42
CA LYS A 103 19.70 22.86 0.01
C LYS A 103 18.54 21.91 -0.27
N PRO A 104 17.79 22.07 -1.37
CA PRO A 104 17.78 23.22 -2.29
C PRO A 104 17.16 24.48 -1.61
N PRO A 105 17.57 25.71 -1.99
CA PRO A 105 17.10 26.94 -1.34
C PRO A 105 15.65 27.33 -1.67
N GLU A 106 15.09 26.81 -2.76
CA GLU A 106 13.74 27.13 -3.25
C GLU A 106 12.65 26.82 -2.21
N GLY A 107 12.89 25.82 -1.36
CA GLY A 107 11.92 25.34 -0.38
C GLY A 107 10.78 24.57 -1.05
N GLY A 108 10.52 23.36 -0.56
CA GLY A 108 9.52 22.47 -1.13
C GLY A 108 9.19 21.35 -0.16
N SER A 109 8.70 20.23 -0.66
CA SER A 109 8.46 19.05 0.20
C SER A 109 9.75 18.42 0.70
N VAL A 110 10.89 18.61 0.02
CA VAL A 110 12.17 18.00 0.37
C VAL A 110 13.26 19.06 0.47
N PHE A 111 13.93 19.13 1.61
CA PHE A 111 15.08 19.99 1.82
C PHE A 111 16.08 19.36 2.80
N SER A 112 17.33 19.77 2.72
CA SER A 112 18.43 19.25 3.54
C SER A 112 19.06 20.39 4.33
N ILE A 113 19.24 20.16 5.63
CA ILE A 113 19.97 21.05 6.54
C ILE A 113 21.33 20.43 6.82
N ILE A 114 22.40 21.11 6.41
CA ILE A 114 23.78 20.67 6.61
C ILE A 114 24.15 20.86 8.09
N THR A 115 24.59 19.78 8.73
CA THR A 115 25.01 19.77 10.14
C THR A 115 26.51 19.61 10.31
N ARG A 116 27.19 19.03 9.31
CA ARG A 116 28.65 18.91 9.26
C ARG A 116 29.11 19.05 7.81
N VAL A 117 30.21 19.74 7.60
CA VAL A 117 30.78 19.94 6.25
C VAL A 117 32.29 19.79 6.28
N GLU A 118 32.82 19.08 5.29
CA GLU A 118 34.24 18.95 5.01
C GLU A 118 34.55 19.79 3.76
N VAL A 119 35.40 20.80 3.91
CA VAL A 119 35.67 21.80 2.87
C VAL A 119 37.09 21.65 2.35
N THR A 120 37.23 21.37 1.06
CA THR A 120 38.53 21.35 0.37
C THR A 120 38.62 22.55 -0.57
N PRO A 121 39.26 23.66 -0.15
CA PRO A 121 39.35 24.87 -0.94
C PRO A 121 40.37 24.76 -2.08
N SER A 122 40.22 25.61 -3.09
CA SER A 122 41.22 25.85 -4.14
C SER A 122 41.70 24.60 -4.87
N GLN A 123 40.80 23.67 -5.16
CA GLN A 123 41.12 22.54 -6.02
C GLN A 123 41.37 23.01 -7.46
N THR A 124 42.44 22.50 -8.08
CA THR A 124 42.78 22.72 -9.49
C THR A 124 42.97 21.38 -10.19
N GLN A 125 42.76 21.33 -11.51
CA GLN A 125 43.08 20.14 -12.29
C GLN A 125 44.59 20.02 -12.45
N MET A 126 45.19 19.03 -11.78
CA MET A 126 46.62 18.70 -11.85
C MET A 126 46.84 17.25 -11.41
N THR A 127 48.11 16.85 -11.31
CA THR A 127 48.51 15.54 -10.77
C THR A 127 48.85 15.66 -9.29
N CYS A 128 48.30 14.77 -8.47
CA CYS A 128 48.57 14.73 -7.03
C CYS A 128 48.46 13.29 -6.48
N PRO A 129 49.02 13.01 -5.29
CA PRO A 129 48.80 11.72 -4.62
C PRO A 129 47.30 11.51 -4.30
N GLU A 130 46.81 10.30 -4.52
CA GLU A 130 45.45 9.86 -4.20
C GLU A 130 45.24 9.72 -2.67
N ASN A 131 43.99 9.52 -2.26
CA ASN A 131 43.56 9.26 -0.87
C ASN A 131 44.39 8.13 -0.21
N PRO A 132 44.74 8.22 1.08
CA PRO A 132 45.45 7.17 1.84
C PRO A 132 44.85 5.76 1.82
N ARG A 133 43.64 5.56 1.29
CA ARG A 133 43.05 4.24 1.04
C ARG A 133 43.68 3.50 -0.16
N ALA A 134 44.19 4.24 -1.13
CA ALA A 134 44.89 3.71 -2.31
C ALA A 134 46.40 3.71 -2.07
N SER A 135 46.84 3.02 -1.02
CA SER A 135 48.27 2.88 -0.71
C SER A 135 48.96 2.00 -1.73
N CYS A 136 50.14 2.40 -2.18
CA CYS A 136 50.98 1.61 -3.07
C CYS A 136 52.37 1.45 -2.46
N THR A 137 53.07 0.36 -2.80
CA THR A 137 54.49 0.20 -2.44
C THR A 137 55.41 0.43 -3.63
N SER A 138 54.96 0.07 -4.83
CA SER A 138 55.69 0.17 -6.09
C SER A 138 54.85 0.80 -7.20
N ASP A 139 55.50 1.37 -8.22
CA ASP A 139 54.84 1.99 -9.38
C ASP A 139 54.01 0.97 -10.18
N HIS A 140 54.38 -0.32 -10.14
CA HIS A 140 53.67 -1.39 -10.86
C HIS A 140 52.24 -1.65 -10.33
N GLU A 141 51.94 -1.26 -9.09
CA GLU A 141 50.59 -1.38 -8.52
C GLU A 141 49.64 -0.30 -9.04
N CYS A 142 50.18 0.76 -9.66
CA CYS A 142 49.41 1.85 -10.24
C CYS A 142 49.35 1.64 -11.76
N ALA A 143 48.27 1.04 -12.29
CA ALA A 143 48.14 0.89 -13.73
C ALA A 143 47.85 2.26 -14.40
N PRO A 144 48.63 2.68 -15.41
CA PRO A 144 48.42 3.96 -16.08
C PRO A 144 47.11 3.95 -16.88
N GLY A 145 46.34 5.04 -16.79
CA GLY A 145 45.05 5.19 -17.48
C GLY A 145 43.88 4.48 -16.81
N GLU A 146 44.11 3.77 -15.70
CA GLU A 146 43.05 3.14 -14.92
C GLU A 146 42.22 4.20 -14.17
N VAL A 147 40.90 4.11 -14.28
CA VAL A 147 39.95 4.93 -13.51
C VAL A 147 39.19 4.00 -12.57
N GLU A 148 39.52 4.08 -11.29
CA GLU A 148 38.84 3.29 -10.26
C GLU A 148 37.48 3.93 -9.92
N VAL A 149 36.43 3.12 -9.82
CA VAL A 149 35.05 3.61 -9.56
C VAL A 149 34.94 4.36 -8.23
N LEU A 150 35.74 3.97 -7.23
CA LEU A 150 35.82 4.63 -5.91
C LEU A 150 36.97 5.65 -5.82
N GLY A 151 37.76 5.80 -6.88
CA GLY A 151 38.88 6.74 -6.98
C GLY A 151 38.43 8.16 -7.32
N ASN A 152 39.31 9.14 -7.14
CA ASN A 152 38.99 10.55 -7.40
C ASN A 152 39.42 11.02 -8.80
N GLY A 153 40.22 10.22 -9.52
CA GLY A 153 40.67 10.51 -10.88
C GLY A 153 41.39 9.34 -11.55
N MET A 154 42.02 9.62 -12.69
CA MET A 154 42.75 8.62 -13.47
C MET A 154 44.18 8.44 -12.97
N LYS A 155 44.65 7.20 -12.82
CA LYS A 155 46.02 6.89 -12.36
C LYS A 155 47.04 7.21 -13.46
N THR A 156 48.15 7.83 -13.08
CA THR A 156 49.24 8.18 -14.02
C THR A 156 50.28 7.07 -14.18
N GLY A 157 50.35 6.12 -13.25
CA GLY A 157 51.33 5.03 -13.27
C GLY A 157 52.44 5.14 -12.23
N HIS A 158 52.45 6.20 -11.40
CA HIS A 158 53.51 6.45 -10.42
C HIS A 158 53.02 6.31 -8.98
N CYS A 159 53.86 5.75 -8.10
CA CYS A 159 53.62 5.65 -6.67
C CYS A 159 54.37 6.77 -5.93
N VAL A 160 53.64 7.79 -5.50
CA VAL A 160 54.21 9.02 -4.92
C VAL A 160 53.97 9.07 -3.40
N PRO A 161 54.87 9.70 -2.62
CA PRO A 161 54.65 9.87 -1.18
C PRO A 161 53.47 10.82 -0.92
N TYR A 162 52.45 10.34 -0.20
CA TYR A 162 51.34 11.16 0.32
C TYR A 162 51.74 11.87 1.63
N ASN A 163 52.48 11.17 2.49
CA ASN A 163 53.06 11.67 3.73
C ASN A 163 54.40 10.95 3.98
N PHE A 164 55.16 11.33 5.01
CA PHE A 164 56.47 10.73 5.32
C PHE A 164 56.45 9.20 5.46
N THR A 165 55.31 8.61 5.84
CA THR A 165 55.15 7.18 6.10
C THR A 165 54.31 6.42 5.08
N LYS A 166 53.59 7.11 4.18
CA LYS A 166 52.64 6.46 3.25
C LYS A 166 52.83 6.97 1.84
N LYS A 167 52.89 6.04 0.88
CA LYS A 167 52.85 6.31 -0.56
C LYS A 167 51.49 5.93 -1.13
N THR A 168 50.98 6.70 -2.07
CA THR A 168 49.72 6.46 -2.78
C THR A 168 49.92 6.66 -4.29
N CYS A 169 49.05 6.04 -5.09
CA CYS A 169 49.13 6.23 -6.54
C CYS A 169 48.90 7.70 -6.90
N GLN A 170 49.67 8.21 -7.85
CA GLN A 170 49.47 9.53 -8.43
C GLN A 170 48.27 9.49 -9.39
N VAL A 171 47.38 10.46 -9.24
CA VAL A 171 46.19 10.60 -10.06
C VAL A 171 46.11 11.98 -10.70
N MET A 172 45.58 12.05 -11.91
CA MET A 172 45.17 13.30 -12.55
C MET A 172 43.71 13.57 -12.17
N ALA A 173 43.52 14.53 -11.28
CA ALA A 173 42.25 14.80 -10.62
C ALA A 173 42.13 16.28 -10.22
N TRP A 174 41.07 16.62 -9.50
CA TRP A 174 40.95 17.90 -8.80
C TRP A 174 41.77 17.84 -7.51
N CYS A 175 42.92 18.50 -7.52
CA CYS A 175 43.92 18.45 -6.47
C CYS A 175 43.94 19.74 -5.64
N PRO A 176 44.14 19.67 -4.31
CA PRO A 176 44.37 18.44 -3.53
C PRO A 176 43.11 17.56 -3.39
N VAL A 177 43.29 16.24 -3.32
CA VAL A 177 42.22 15.27 -3.05
C VAL A 177 41.60 15.53 -1.67
N GLU A 178 40.32 15.18 -1.48
CA GLU A 178 39.51 15.40 -0.27
C GLU A 178 40.27 15.12 1.04
N ASN A 179 40.81 16.17 1.67
CA ASN A 179 41.41 16.14 3.01
C ASN A 179 41.20 17.48 3.73
N GLY A 180 39.99 18.02 3.58
CA GLY A 180 39.62 19.38 3.98
C GLY A 180 39.31 19.55 5.46
N ALA A 181 39.28 20.82 5.91
CA ALA A 181 38.87 21.17 7.26
C ALA A 181 37.41 20.75 7.51
N THR A 182 37.15 20.18 8.69
CA THR A 182 35.80 19.77 9.11
C THR A 182 35.18 20.85 9.98
N PHE A 183 34.00 21.34 9.58
CA PHE A 183 33.19 22.27 10.37
C PHE A 183 31.91 21.57 10.82
N SER A 184 31.53 21.77 12.08
CA SER A 184 30.29 21.21 12.66
C SER A 184 29.36 22.32 13.09
N LEU A 185 28.11 22.23 12.66
CA LEU A 185 26.99 23.10 13.02
C LEU A 185 26.09 22.45 14.09
N ALA A 186 26.47 21.26 14.59
CA ALA A 186 25.62 20.41 15.41
C ALA A 186 25.19 21.03 16.75
N ALA A 187 25.97 21.96 17.32
CA ALA A 187 25.66 22.55 18.62
C ALA A 187 24.45 23.52 18.58
N MET A 188 24.25 24.24 17.48
CA MET A 188 23.18 25.24 17.36
C MET A 188 22.07 24.85 16.38
N ALA A 189 22.30 23.82 15.56
CA ALA A 189 21.30 23.30 14.65
C ALA A 189 19.97 22.85 15.32
N PRO A 190 19.91 22.35 16.57
CA PRO A 190 18.64 22.03 17.23
C PRO A 190 17.68 23.21 17.37
N GLU A 191 18.21 24.43 17.50
CA GLU A 191 17.43 25.67 17.67
C GLU A 191 16.99 26.28 16.33
N PHE A 192 17.37 25.69 15.19
CA PHE A 192 16.87 26.14 13.91
C PHE A 192 15.36 25.95 13.82
N THR A 193 14.69 26.95 13.27
CA THR A 193 13.24 26.96 13.12
C THR A 193 12.87 26.70 11.67
N ILE A 194 11.87 25.86 11.47
CA ILE A 194 11.36 25.44 10.17
C ILE A 194 9.90 25.83 10.11
N LEU A 195 9.58 26.76 9.22
CA LEU A 195 8.22 27.12 8.86
C LEU A 195 7.74 26.16 7.77
N ILE A 196 6.67 25.41 8.02
CA ILE A 196 6.02 24.54 7.04
C ILE A 196 4.64 25.12 6.72
N LYS A 197 4.47 25.64 5.51
CA LYS A 197 3.17 26.01 4.97
C LYS A 197 2.64 24.84 4.15
N ASN A 198 1.43 24.38 4.46
CA ASN A 198 0.76 23.34 3.70
C ASN A 198 -0.67 23.77 3.37
N ASN A 199 -1.00 23.70 2.09
CA ASN A 199 -2.35 23.86 1.56
C ASN A 199 -2.77 22.55 0.91
N ILE A 200 -3.95 22.05 1.29
CA ILE A 200 -4.58 20.86 0.71
C ILE A 200 -5.84 21.25 -0.05
N HIS A 201 -6.03 20.63 -1.21
CA HIS A 201 -7.23 20.77 -2.03
C HIS A 201 -7.78 19.38 -2.38
N PHE A 202 -9.07 19.19 -2.10
CA PHE A 202 -9.84 18.02 -2.50
C PHE A 202 -10.72 18.40 -3.70
N PRO A 203 -10.28 18.12 -4.95
CA PRO A 203 -10.94 18.62 -6.14
C PRO A 203 -12.34 18.04 -6.32
N ARG A 204 -12.61 16.80 -5.87
CA ARG A 204 -13.93 16.19 -5.97
C ARG A 204 -14.99 16.92 -5.12
N PHE A 205 -14.57 17.48 -3.99
CA PHE A 205 -15.46 18.17 -3.06
C PHE A 205 -15.33 19.69 -3.10
N HIS A 206 -14.41 20.22 -3.94
CA HIS A 206 -14.03 21.63 -4.00
C HIS A 206 -13.69 22.23 -2.62
N PHE A 207 -13.05 21.43 -1.76
CA PHE A 207 -12.69 21.84 -0.42
C PHE A 207 -11.19 22.12 -0.34
N SER A 208 -10.82 23.30 0.14
CA SER A 208 -9.42 23.69 0.38
C SER A 208 -9.23 24.04 1.84
N LYS A 209 -8.10 23.64 2.42
CA LYS A 209 -7.74 24.03 3.77
C LYS A 209 -6.24 24.21 3.93
N GLU A 210 -5.86 25.18 4.75
CA GLU A 210 -4.47 25.45 5.09
C GLU A 210 -4.16 25.07 6.53
N ASN A 211 -2.89 24.75 6.79
CA ASN A 211 -2.41 24.45 8.13
C ASN A 211 -2.17 25.69 9.01
N ILE A 212 -2.20 26.89 8.43
CA ILE A 212 -2.07 28.16 9.13
C ILE A 212 -3.47 28.73 9.32
N LYS A 213 -3.80 29.11 10.54
CA LYS A 213 -5.06 29.79 10.82
C LYS A 213 -4.96 31.25 10.37
N ASP A 214 -5.98 31.77 9.71
CA ASP A 214 -6.15 33.21 9.45
C ASP A 214 -6.23 33.96 10.79
N LYS A 215 -5.08 34.38 11.28
CA LYS A 215 -4.89 35.21 12.48
C LYS A 215 -3.95 36.35 12.11
N SER A 216 -4.06 37.45 12.85
CA SER A 216 -3.28 38.67 12.64
C SER A 216 -1.77 38.41 12.51
N ASP A 217 -1.09 39.25 11.73
CA ASP A 217 0.31 39.13 11.29
C ASP A 217 1.35 38.93 12.41
N GLY A 218 0.99 39.18 13.67
CA GLY A 218 1.85 38.97 14.84
C GLY A 218 1.94 37.52 15.36
N TYR A 219 0.99 36.63 15.02
CA TYR A 219 0.98 35.25 15.55
C TYR A 219 2.21 34.45 15.13
N LEU A 220 2.69 34.66 13.90
CA LEU A 220 3.84 33.95 13.33
C LEU A 220 5.19 34.39 13.92
N GLY A 221 5.23 35.47 14.70
CA GLY A 221 6.49 35.96 15.29
C GLY A 221 7.00 35.10 16.44
N ASN A 222 6.10 34.61 17.31
CA ASN A 222 6.45 33.97 18.57
C ASN A 222 5.88 32.55 18.76
N CYS A 223 5.06 32.04 17.84
CA CYS A 223 4.49 30.72 18.01
C CYS A 223 5.56 29.63 17.83
N THR A 224 5.46 28.56 18.61
CA THR A 224 6.20 27.31 18.39
C THR A 224 5.19 26.17 18.42
N PHE A 225 5.33 25.21 17.51
CA PHE A 225 4.43 24.09 17.42
C PHE A 225 4.36 23.30 18.73
N ASN A 226 3.14 23.00 19.15
CA ASN A 226 2.84 22.08 20.23
C ASN A 226 1.51 21.38 19.92
N GLU A 227 1.46 20.06 20.08
CA GLU A 227 0.28 19.26 19.71
C GLU A 227 -0.97 19.63 20.53
N THR A 228 -0.80 20.05 21.78
CA THR A 228 -1.92 20.33 22.69
C THR A 228 -2.31 21.81 22.74
N THR A 229 -1.33 22.72 22.78
CA THR A 229 -1.60 24.16 22.94
C THR A 229 -1.76 24.90 21.61
N ASP A 230 -0.95 24.56 20.60
CA ASP A 230 -0.79 25.35 19.37
C ASP A 230 -0.63 24.46 18.12
N LEU A 231 -1.66 23.66 17.83
CA LEU A 231 -1.69 22.73 16.69
C LEU A 231 -1.50 23.42 15.33
N TYR A 232 -1.98 24.66 15.21
CA TYR A 232 -1.95 25.46 13.98
C TYR A 232 -0.68 26.32 13.83
N CYS A 233 0.28 26.21 14.76
CA CYS A 233 1.55 26.92 14.58
C CYS A 233 2.43 26.16 13.57
N PRO A 234 2.80 26.78 12.43
CA PRO A 234 3.59 26.14 11.38
C PRO A 234 5.10 26.09 11.68
N ILE A 235 5.56 26.55 12.85
CA ILE A 235 6.98 26.73 13.18
C ILE A 235 7.44 25.59 14.08
N PHE A 236 8.37 24.78 13.57
CA PHE A 236 8.94 23.63 14.25
C PHE A 236 10.42 23.88 14.55
N LYS A 237 10.87 23.51 15.76
CA LYS A 237 12.31 23.44 16.04
C LYS A 237 12.89 22.15 15.46
N LEU A 238 14.07 22.21 14.86
CA LEU A 238 14.72 21.04 14.29
C LEU A 238 15.03 19.98 15.37
N GLY A 239 15.46 20.41 16.56
CA GLY A 239 15.68 19.51 17.70
C GLY A 239 14.42 18.75 18.09
N PHE A 240 13.28 19.44 18.16
CA PHE A 240 11.98 18.83 18.46
C PHE A 240 11.58 17.76 17.44
N ILE A 241 11.75 18.04 16.14
CA ILE A 241 11.45 17.06 15.08
C ILE A 241 12.27 15.77 15.25
N VAL A 242 13.57 15.91 15.55
CA VAL A 242 14.49 14.77 15.70
C VAL A 242 14.17 13.97 16.98
N GLU A 243 13.83 14.67 18.07
CA GLU A 243 13.43 14.05 19.34
C GLU A 243 12.11 13.28 19.19
N GLN A 244 11.10 13.87 18.54
CA GLN A 244 9.82 13.19 18.27
C GLN A 244 9.97 11.99 17.33
N ALA A 245 10.98 11.98 16.46
CA ALA A 245 11.33 10.82 15.65
C ALA A 245 12.06 9.71 16.46
N GLY A 246 12.39 9.94 17.73
CA GLY A 246 13.08 8.99 18.61
C GLY A 246 14.58 8.85 18.31
N GLU A 247 15.22 9.90 17.78
CA GLU A 247 16.64 9.90 17.42
C GLU A 247 17.48 10.83 18.30
N ASP A 248 18.76 10.50 18.43
CA ASP A 248 19.76 11.35 19.08
C ASP A 248 20.34 12.35 18.07
N PHE A 249 20.13 13.65 18.34
CA PHE A 249 20.57 14.73 17.46
C PHE A 249 22.08 14.71 17.22
N SER A 250 22.90 14.44 18.23
CA SER A 250 24.36 14.50 18.09
C SER A 250 24.90 13.41 17.17
N LYS A 251 24.33 12.20 17.26
CA LYS A 251 24.68 11.10 16.37
C LYS A 251 24.18 11.35 14.95
N LEU A 252 22.95 11.85 14.83
CA LEU A 252 22.34 12.18 13.53
C LEU A 252 23.10 13.31 12.83
N ALA A 253 23.53 14.33 13.55
CA ALA A 253 24.27 15.46 13.00
C ALA A 253 25.67 15.08 12.47
N GLN A 254 26.30 14.03 13.02
CA GLN A 254 27.60 13.56 12.56
C GLN A 254 27.54 12.70 11.30
N LYS A 255 26.56 11.79 11.21
CA LYS A 255 26.41 10.86 10.08
C LYS A 255 25.45 11.37 8.99
N GLY A 256 24.58 12.29 9.35
CA GLY A 256 23.38 12.65 8.58
C GLY A 256 22.29 11.58 8.67
N GLY A 257 21.11 11.91 8.18
CA GLY A 257 19.99 10.98 8.05
C GLY A 257 18.78 11.62 7.39
N VAL A 258 17.70 10.85 7.24
CA VAL A 258 16.48 11.28 6.56
C VAL A 258 15.30 11.20 7.54
N ILE A 259 14.67 12.34 7.81
CA ILE A 259 13.50 12.44 8.69
C ILE A 259 12.27 12.81 7.86
N GLY A 260 11.19 12.09 8.06
CA GLY A 260 9.89 12.36 7.49
C GLY A 260 9.03 13.16 8.46
N VAL A 261 8.49 14.29 7.98
CA VAL A 261 7.43 15.05 8.64
C VAL A 261 6.13 14.69 7.94
N ILE A 262 5.30 13.89 8.59
CA ILE A 262 4.07 13.36 8.01
C ILE A 262 2.90 14.19 8.50
N ILE A 263 2.21 14.86 7.58
CA ILE A 263 1.01 15.66 7.83
C ILE A 263 -0.19 14.86 7.33
N ASN A 264 -1.04 14.40 8.25
CA ASN A 264 -2.23 13.63 7.93
C ASN A 264 -3.50 14.47 8.10
N TRP A 265 -4.29 14.53 7.03
CA TRP A 265 -5.58 15.22 6.97
C TRP A 265 -6.71 14.20 6.84
N ASN A 266 -7.30 13.79 7.96
CA ASN A 266 -8.48 12.94 7.95
C ASN A 266 -9.71 13.80 8.25
N CYS A 267 -10.43 14.18 7.20
CA CYS A 267 -11.49 15.18 7.29
C CYS A 267 -12.85 14.58 6.97
N ASN A 268 -13.79 14.82 7.88
CA ASN A 268 -15.19 14.55 7.64
C ASN A 268 -15.87 15.85 7.23
N LEU A 269 -16.17 16.01 5.94
CA LEU A 269 -16.79 17.20 5.37
C LEU A 269 -18.30 17.30 5.63
N ASP A 270 -18.87 16.36 6.38
CA ASP A 270 -20.23 16.49 6.94
C ASP A 270 -20.25 17.35 8.22
N LEU A 271 -19.09 17.47 8.87
CA LEU A 271 -18.87 18.32 10.02
C LEU A 271 -18.37 19.70 9.57
N PRO A 272 -18.45 20.74 10.43
CA PRO A 272 -17.88 22.03 10.10
C PRO A 272 -16.36 21.93 9.85
N ASP A 273 -15.87 22.79 8.96
CA ASP A 273 -14.48 22.84 8.52
C ASP A 273 -13.48 22.94 9.68
N SER A 274 -13.88 23.46 10.85
CA SER A 274 -13.07 23.57 12.06
C SER A 274 -12.61 22.21 12.63
N GLU A 275 -13.34 21.13 12.38
CA GLU A 275 -13.00 19.78 12.87
C GLU A 275 -11.93 19.08 12.02
N CYS A 276 -11.72 19.55 10.78
CA CYS A 276 -10.71 19.03 9.86
C CYS A 276 -9.32 19.57 10.23
N ASN A 277 -8.65 18.97 11.20
CA ASN A 277 -7.36 19.46 11.71
C ASN A 277 -6.17 18.63 11.18
N PRO A 278 -5.00 19.25 10.91
CA PRO A 278 -3.81 18.52 10.54
C PRO A 278 -3.27 17.72 11.72
N ARG A 279 -2.80 16.48 11.48
CA ARG A 279 -2.09 15.67 12.46
C ARG A 279 -0.65 15.48 12.01
N TYR A 280 0.30 15.96 12.81
CA TYR A 280 1.72 15.83 12.53
C TYR A 280 2.30 14.59 13.20
N SER A 281 3.13 13.86 12.47
CA SER A 281 3.89 12.74 13.00
C SER A 281 5.30 12.75 12.41
N PHE A 282 6.28 12.30 13.18
CA PHE A 282 7.69 12.39 12.82
C PHE A 282 8.30 10.99 12.84
N ARG A 283 9.06 10.64 11.79
CA ARG A 283 9.68 9.32 11.68
C ARG A 283 10.97 9.38 10.90
N ARG A 284 11.99 8.64 11.33
CA ARG A 284 13.18 8.39 10.51
C ARG A 284 12.84 7.49 9.31
N LEU A 285 13.21 7.93 8.10
CA LEU A 285 12.92 7.23 6.85
C LEU A 285 14.07 6.34 6.38
N ASP A 286 15.32 6.66 6.75
CA ASP A 286 16.47 5.84 6.39
C ASP A 286 16.64 4.61 7.30
N PRO A 287 17.02 3.44 6.74
CA PRO A 287 17.22 2.23 7.53
C PRO A 287 18.45 2.36 8.45
N LYS A 288 18.29 2.15 9.76
CA LYS A 288 19.41 2.25 10.73
C LYS A 288 20.45 1.13 10.60
N TRP A 289 20.08 -0.02 10.03
CA TRP A 289 20.82 -1.29 10.16
C TRP A 289 21.67 -1.64 8.94
N THR A 290 21.71 -0.80 7.91
CA THR A 290 22.57 -1.04 6.74
C THR A 290 23.99 -0.55 7.03
N GLN A 291 24.91 -1.47 7.29
CA GLN A 291 26.33 -1.18 7.54
C GLN A 291 27.04 -0.51 6.34
N VAL A 292 26.48 -0.62 5.13
CA VAL A 292 27.13 -0.21 3.87
C VAL A 292 27.02 1.30 3.62
N SER A 293 25.99 1.98 4.12
CA SER A 293 25.82 3.43 3.96
C SER A 293 24.97 4.00 5.10
N SER A 294 25.52 4.04 6.31
CA SER A 294 24.83 4.64 7.44
C SER A 294 24.88 6.17 7.35
N GLY A 295 23.75 6.79 7.04
CA GLY A 295 23.56 8.25 7.08
C GLY A 295 23.31 8.91 5.72
N TYR A 296 23.31 10.23 5.71
CA TYR A 296 23.01 11.05 4.53
C TYR A 296 24.13 12.07 4.29
N ASN A 297 24.80 11.93 3.14
CA ASN A 297 25.82 12.85 2.70
C ASN A 297 25.76 13.06 1.19
N TYR A 298 26.23 14.22 0.75
CA TYR A 298 26.35 14.56 -0.66
C TYR A 298 27.50 15.52 -0.88
N ARG A 299 27.99 15.61 -2.11
CA ARG A 299 29.08 16.48 -2.51
C ARG A 299 28.58 17.52 -3.51
N PHE A 300 29.08 18.74 -3.37
CA PHE A 300 28.88 19.80 -4.35
C PHE A 300 30.12 20.67 -4.43
N ALA A 301 30.33 21.34 -5.56
CA ALA A 301 31.47 22.20 -5.77
C ALA A 301 31.03 23.60 -6.19
N LYS A 302 31.76 24.62 -5.73
CA LYS A 302 31.64 26.00 -6.21
C LYS A 302 32.84 26.29 -7.10
N TYR A 303 32.60 26.56 -8.38
CA TYR A 303 33.64 26.86 -9.37
C TYR A 303 33.89 28.36 -9.42
N TYR A 304 35.16 28.75 -9.51
CA TYR A 304 35.59 30.13 -9.67
C TYR A 304 36.89 30.19 -10.46
N GLN A 305 37.17 31.33 -11.09
CA GLN A 305 38.42 31.56 -11.82
C GLN A 305 39.39 32.30 -10.91
N HIS A 306 40.61 31.80 -10.78
CA HIS A 306 41.67 32.46 -10.02
C HIS A 306 42.96 32.45 -10.83
N GLY A 307 43.51 33.64 -11.14
CA GLY A 307 44.75 33.77 -11.90
C GLY A 307 44.70 33.12 -13.30
N GLY A 308 43.56 33.17 -13.98
CA GLY A 308 43.37 32.57 -15.31
C GLY A 308 43.20 31.04 -15.31
N ARG A 309 43.23 30.38 -14.14
CA ARG A 309 43.02 28.95 -14.00
C ARG A 309 41.68 28.65 -13.34
N SER A 310 41.00 27.63 -13.85
CA SER A 310 39.74 27.14 -13.26
C SER A 310 40.03 26.44 -11.94
N THR A 311 39.46 27.00 -10.88
CA THR A 311 39.56 26.52 -9.49
C THR A 311 38.17 26.14 -8.98
N ARG A 312 38.10 25.22 -8.01
CA ARG A 312 36.85 24.93 -7.31
C ARG A 312 37.07 24.71 -5.82
N THR A 313 36.05 25.03 -5.03
CA THR A 313 35.97 24.60 -3.64
C THR A 313 34.98 23.45 -3.57
N LEU A 314 35.44 22.30 -3.11
CA LEU A 314 34.63 21.10 -2.94
C LEU A 314 34.10 21.05 -1.51
N PHE A 315 32.80 20.80 -1.41
CA PHE A 315 32.08 20.63 -0.16
C PHE A 315 31.54 19.21 -0.09
N LYS A 316 31.88 18.50 0.96
CA LYS A 316 31.24 17.24 1.32
C LYS A 316 30.38 17.48 2.55
N ALA A 317 29.08 17.50 2.34
CA ALA A 317 28.10 17.86 3.33
C ALA A 317 27.43 16.61 3.91
N TYR A 318 27.31 16.60 5.23
CA TYR A 318 26.49 15.68 6.00
C TYR A 318 25.37 16.48 6.63
N GLY A 319 24.17 15.96 6.59
CA GLY A 319 23.01 16.73 7.01
C GLY A 319 21.79 15.88 7.29
N ILE A 320 20.76 16.57 7.76
CA ILE A 320 19.44 16.00 7.98
C ILE A 320 18.59 16.41 6.78
N ARG A 321 18.17 15.43 6.00
CA ARG A 321 17.18 15.63 4.94
C ARG A 321 15.79 15.48 5.54
N ILE A 322 14.94 16.46 5.32
CA ILE A 322 13.57 16.51 5.79
C ILE A 322 12.65 16.33 4.59
N ASP A 323 11.81 15.30 4.65
CA ASP A 323 10.80 14.99 3.65
C ASP A 323 9.43 15.23 4.28
N VAL A 324 8.74 16.29 3.84
CA VAL A 324 7.37 16.62 4.23
C VAL A 324 6.41 15.80 3.38
N LEU A 325 5.75 14.84 4.02
CA LEU A 325 4.84 13.89 3.41
C LEU A 325 3.41 14.24 3.80
N VAL A 326 2.60 14.63 2.82
CA VAL A 326 1.20 14.99 3.06
C VAL A 326 0.32 13.82 2.67
N HIS A 327 -0.50 13.37 3.60
CA HIS A 327 -1.55 12.39 3.39
C HIS A 327 -2.88 13.03 3.69
N GLY A 328 -3.91 12.66 2.92
CA GLY A 328 -5.24 13.14 3.19
C GLY A 328 -6.31 12.20 2.69
N GLN A 329 -7.39 12.16 3.46
CA GLN A 329 -8.63 11.49 3.15
C GLN A 329 -9.77 12.41 3.56
N ALA A 330 -10.66 12.72 2.61
CA ALA A 330 -11.88 13.46 2.87
C ALA A 330 -13.08 12.57 2.58
N GLY A 331 -14.06 12.60 3.49
CA GLY A 331 -15.36 11.95 3.30
C GLY A 331 -16.48 12.98 3.34
N LYS A 332 -17.41 12.91 2.38
CA LYS A 332 -18.62 13.74 2.34
C LYS A 332 -19.84 12.88 2.04
N PHE A 333 -20.98 13.17 2.66
CA PHE A 333 -22.24 12.49 2.42
C PHE A 333 -22.60 12.53 0.93
N SER A 334 -22.92 11.36 0.38
CA SER A 334 -23.34 11.22 -1.01
C SER A 334 -24.47 10.21 -1.10
N LEU A 335 -25.48 10.55 -1.90
CA LEU A 335 -26.70 9.74 -2.04
C LEU A 335 -26.42 8.40 -2.73
N ILE A 336 -25.49 8.38 -3.69
CA ILE A 336 -25.17 7.20 -4.50
C ILE A 336 -24.64 6.04 -3.64
N PRO A 337 -23.53 6.18 -2.88
CA PRO A 337 -23.03 5.09 -2.03
C PRO A 337 -24.02 4.71 -0.93
N THR A 338 -24.81 5.68 -0.43
CA THR A 338 -25.86 5.41 0.55
C THR A 338 -26.94 4.47 0.00
N ILE A 339 -27.46 4.73 -1.21
CA ILE A 339 -28.47 3.87 -1.84
C ILE A 339 -27.89 2.49 -2.16
N ILE A 340 -26.65 2.41 -2.65
CA ILE A 340 -26.00 1.12 -2.94
C ILE A 340 -25.83 0.30 -1.66
N ASN A 341 -25.36 0.91 -0.57
CA ASN A 341 -25.17 0.22 0.71
C ASN A 341 -26.52 -0.13 1.39
N LEU A 342 -27.55 0.68 1.17
CA LEU A 342 -28.91 0.34 1.62
C LEU A 342 -29.50 -0.82 0.81
N ALA A 343 -29.34 -0.82 -0.50
CA ALA A 343 -29.81 -1.90 -1.37
C ALA A 343 -29.10 -3.23 -1.03
N THR A 344 -27.77 -3.20 -0.80
CA THR A 344 -27.02 -4.38 -0.37
C THR A 344 -27.43 -4.86 1.02
N ALA A 345 -27.78 -3.95 1.95
CA ALA A 345 -28.35 -4.33 3.24
C ALA A 345 -29.71 -5.06 3.08
N LEU A 346 -30.60 -4.51 2.25
CA LEU A 346 -31.92 -5.09 1.99
C LEU A 346 -31.84 -6.46 1.30
N THR A 347 -30.95 -6.62 0.30
CA THR A 347 -30.76 -7.92 -0.37
C THR A 347 -30.12 -8.94 0.56
N SER A 348 -29.22 -8.52 1.45
CA SER A 348 -28.57 -9.40 2.44
C SER A 348 -29.56 -9.99 3.45
N ILE A 349 -30.64 -9.28 3.79
CA ILE A 349 -31.73 -9.83 4.61
C ILE A 349 -32.39 -11.04 3.94
N GLY A 350 -32.42 -11.08 2.59
CA GLY A 350 -32.95 -12.22 1.84
C GLY A 350 -32.18 -13.52 2.05
N VAL A 351 -30.87 -13.44 2.37
CA VAL A 351 -30.03 -14.62 2.67
C VAL A 351 -30.52 -15.33 3.94
N VAL A 352 -31.16 -14.62 4.86
CA VAL A 352 -31.73 -15.22 6.09
C VAL A 352 -32.83 -16.23 5.77
N SER A 353 -33.66 -15.94 4.76
CA SER A 353 -34.72 -16.84 4.33
C SER A 353 -34.15 -18.16 3.81
N PHE A 354 -33.07 -18.11 3.04
CA PHE A 354 -32.37 -19.32 2.57
C PHE A 354 -31.77 -20.14 3.73
N LEU A 355 -31.14 -19.47 4.69
CA LEU A 355 -30.58 -20.15 5.87
C LEU A 355 -31.67 -20.78 6.74
N CYS A 356 -32.78 -20.08 6.96
CA CYS A 356 -33.90 -20.62 7.75
C CYS A 356 -34.62 -21.75 7.01
N ASP A 357 -34.71 -21.68 5.68
CA ASP A 357 -35.21 -22.76 4.85
C ASP A 357 -34.32 -24.00 4.93
N TRP A 358 -33.00 -23.83 4.88
CA TRP A 358 -32.05 -24.92 5.09
C TRP A 358 -32.23 -25.54 6.48
N ILE A 359 -32.28 -24.73 7.54
CA ILE A 359 -32.48 -25.21 8.91
C ILE A 359 -33.81 -25.96 9.05
N LEU A 360 -34.90 -25.45 8.47
CA LEU A 360 -36.21 -26.10 8.49
C LEU A 360 -36.18 -27.45 7.76
N LEU A 361 -35.55 -27.53 6.59
CA LEU A 361 -35.48 -28.76 5.79
C LEU A 361 -34.48 -29.80 6.32
N THR A 362 -33.44 -29.38 7.03
CA THR A 362 -32.44 -30.30 7.59
C THR A 362 -32.82 -30.76 9.00
N PHE A 363 -33.22 -29.85 9.90
CA PHE A 363 -33.42 -30.16 11.32
C PHE A 363 -34.89 -30.36 11.72
N MET A 364 -35.84 -29.71 11.05
CA MET A 364 -37.27 -29.77 11.39
C MET A 364 -38.09 -30.73 10.50
N ASN A 365 -37.43 -31.45 9.60
CA ASN A 365 -38.06 -32.36 8.64
C ASN A 365 -38.59 -33.67 9.25
N LYS A 366 -38.48 -33.84 10.58
CA LYS A 366 -38.96 -35.04 11.29
C LYS A 366 -40.46 -35.32 11.12
N ASN A 367 -41.27 -34.30 10.80
CA ASN A 367 -42.72 -34.45 10.76
C ASN A 367 -43.33 -34.64 9.35
N LYS A 368 -42.56 -34.60 8.24
CA LYS A 368 -43.05 -34.66 6.83
C LYS A 368 -44.15 -33.65 6.42
N VAL A 369 -44.74 -32.90 7.36
CA VAL A 369 -45.84 -31.96 7.17
C VAL A 369 -45.38 -30.65 6.50
N TYR A 370 -44.12 -30.26 6.71
CA TYR A 370 -43.60 -29.02 6.13
C TYR A 370 -43.10 -29.21 4.69
N SER A 371 -42.49 -30.36 4.38
CA SER A 371 -42.02 -30.68 3.03
C SER A 371 -43.18 -30.86 2.03
N THR A 372 -44.30 -31.46 2.46
CA THR A 372 -45.49 -31.67 1.61
C THR A 372 -46.27 -30.40 1.34
N ARG A 373 -46.14 -29.36 2.17
CA ARG A 373 -46.75 -28.04 1.92
C ARG A 373 -45.87 -27.12 1.08
N LYS A 374 -44.55 -27.32 1.12
CA LYS A 374 -43.58 -26.50 0.38
C LYS A 374 -43.33 -26.99 -1.04
N PHE A 375 -43.34 -28.31 -1.23
CA PHE A 375 -43.10 -28.93 -2.53
C PHE A 375 -44.37 -29.63 -3.02
N ASP A 376 -44.91 -29.14 -4.13
CA ASP A 376 -45.93 -29.88 -4.87
C ASP A 376 -45.22 -30.94 -5.73
N GLN A 377 -45.55 -32.21 -5.51
CA GLN A 377 -45.06 -33.29 -6.36
C GLN A 377 -45.78 -33.23 -7.71
N VAL A 378 -45.11 -32.66 -8.71
CA VAL A 378 -45.60 -32.69 -10.08
C VAL A 378 -45.22 -34.04 -10.67
N CYS A 379 -46.16 -34.99 -10.65
CA CYS A 379 -46.02 -36.19 -11.47
C CYS A 379 -46.31 -35.79 -12.92
N TRP A 380 -45.25 -35.63 -13.71
CA TRP A 380 -45.40 -35.73 -15.16
C TRP A 380 -46.01 -37.10 -15.47
N PRO A 381 -47.03 -37.20 -16.34
CA PRO A 381 -47.61 -38.49 -16.72
C PRO A 381 -46.49 -39.37 -17.27
N ALA A 382 -46.03 -40.32 -16.47
CA ALA A 382 -44.93 -41.16 -16.83
C ALA A 382 -45.34 -42.10 -17.97
N LYS A 383 -44.68 -41.95 -19.10
CA LYS A 383 -43.79 -43.04 -19.49
C LYS A 383 -42.37 -42.59 -19.15
N VAL A 384 -41.68 -43.41 -18.37
CA VAL A 384 -40.29 -43.28 -17.85
C VAL A 384 -40.17 -42.64 -16.46
N CYS A 385 -40.11 -43.50 -15.44
CA CYS A 385 -39.47 -43.20 -14.16
C CYS A 385 -37.94 -43.28 -14.34
N LEU A 386 -37.23 -42.19 -14.09
CA LEU A 386 -35.80 -42.23 -13.75
C LEU A 386 -35.66 -41.75 -12.31
N VAL A 387 -35.27 -42.67 -11.45
CA VAL A 387 -34.77 -42.36 -10.10
C VAL A 387 -33.39 -41.72 -10.29
N MET A 388 -33.22 -40.45 -9.90
CA MET A 388 -31.88 -39.92 -9.64
C MET A 388 -31.54 -40.19 -8.17
N PRO A 389 -30.39 -40.83 -7.86
CA PRO A 389 -29.96 -41.06 -6.49
C PRO A 389 -29.36 -39.78 -5.89
N PRO A 390 -29.28 -39.69 -4.54
CA PRO A 390 -28.71 -38.55 -3.84
C PRO A 390 -27.18 -38.55 -3.99
N SER A 391 -26.59 -37.41 -4.31
CA SER A 391 -25.16 -37.19 -4.16
C SER A 391 -24.86 -36.83 -2.70
N SER A 392 -24.58 -37.84 -1.87
CA SER A 392 -23.75 -37.67 -0.68
C SER A 392 -22.75 -38.81 -0.56
N GLN A 393 -21.55 -38.42 -0.15
CA GLN A 393 -20.28 -39.12 -0.21
C GLN A 393 -20.25 -40.50 0.49
N HIS A 394 -19.35 -41.35 -0.04
CA HIS A 394 -18.57 -42.44 0.61
C HIS A 394 -19.26 -43.40 1.59
N GLU A 395 -19.17 -44.71 1.30
CA GLU A 395 -18.35 -45.72 2.01
C GLU A 395 -18.92 -47.14 1.73
N LYS A 396 -18.08 -48.13 1.42
CA LYS A 396 -18.53 -49.52 1.18
C LYS A 396 -17.52 -50.53 1.72
N GLU A 397 -17.93 -51.28 2.74
CA GLU A 397 -17.29 -52.51 3.23
C GLU A 397 -18.05 -53.79 2.79
N ARG A 398 -17.27 -54.88 2.83
CA ARG A 398 -17.48 -56.34 2.67
C ARG A 398 -18.87 -56.91 3.04
N GLY A 399 -19.33 -58.08 2.58
CA GLY A 399 -18.75 -59.18 1.81
C GLY A 399 -19.68 -60.42 1.79
N GLY A 400 -19.27 -61.50 1.10
CA GLY A 400 -19.91 -62.84 1.03
C GLY A 400 -20.73 -63.04 -0.25
N GLY A 401 -20.59 -64.08 -1.09
CA GLY A 401 -20.04 -65.44 -1.01
C GLY A 401 -21.09 -66.34 -1.69
N GLY A 402 -20.92 -66.79 -2.93
CA GLY A 402 -20.24 -68.03 -3.32
C GLY A 402 -21.13 -68.79 -4.33
N GLY A 403 -20.54 -69.50 -5.30
CA GLY A 403 -21.30 -70.33 -6.25
C GLY A 403 -20.60 -70.57 -7.59
N PHE A 404 -19.72 -71.57 -7.60
CA PHE A 404 -18.83 -72.01 -8.68
C PHE A 404 -19.53 -72.94 -9.69
N LYS A 405 -19.22 -72.85 -11.00
CA LYS A 405 -18.89 -74.03 -11.83
C LYS A 405 -18.21 -73.71 -13.19
N ARG A 406 -17.06 -74.37 -13.36
CA ARG A 406 -16.17 -74.60 -14.51
C ARG A 406 -16.83 -75.10 -15.80
N ARG A 407 -16.21 -74.77 -16.96
CA ARG A 407 -15.33 -75.65 -17.79
C ARG A 407 -14.65 -74.83 -18.91
N GLU A 408 -13.31 -74.82 -18.97
CA GLU A 408 -12.42 -75.48 -19.98
C GLU A 408 -12.51 -74.84 -21.39
N GLY A 409 -11.43 -74.47 -22.09
CA GLY A 409 -9.98 -74.59 -21.90
C GLY A 409 -9.24 -74.04 -23.14
N GLY A 410 -7.91 -73.88 -23.03
CA GLY A 410 -6.91 -73.78 -24.12
C GLY A 410 -6.91 -72.47 -24.94
N GLY A 411 -5.81 -71.80 -25.29
CA GLY A 411 -4.39 -72.14 -25.31
C GLY A 411 -3.75 -71.46 -26.54
N GLY A 412 -2.63 -70.73 -26.35
CA GLY A 412 -1.68 -70.25 -27.40
C GLY A 412 -2.18 -69.12 -28.32
N GLY A 413 -1.38 -68.19 -28.84
CA GLY A 413 0.07 -67.97 -28.85
C GLY A 413 0.45 -67.10 -30.07
N GLY A 414 1.53 -66.30 -29.96
CA GLY A 414 2.24 -65.58 -31.06
C GLY A 414 1.58 -64.26 -31.50
N GLY A 415 2.23 -63.08 -31.47
CA GLY A 415 3.48 -62.65 -32.12
C GLY A 415 3.10 -61.62 -33.21
N GLY A 416 3.75 -60.49 -33.52
CA GLY A 416 4.94 -59.77 -33.08
C GLY A 416 5.03 -58.46 -33.91
N GLY A 417 5.97 -57.56 -33.54
CA GLY A 417 6.43 -56.38 -34.33
C GLY A 417 5.52 -55.14 -34.32
N GLY A 418 5.99 -53.90 -34.22
CA GLY A 418 7.33 -53.32 -34.19
C GLY A 418 7.22 -51.78 -34.34
N GLY A 419 8.21 -51.05 -33.80
CA GLY A 419 8.46 -49.60 -34.00
C GLY A 419 7.52 -48.65 -33.24
N GLY A 420 7.93 -47.66 -32.47
CA GLY A 420 9.21 -47.01 -32.29
C GLY A 420 8.93 -45.53 -32.07
N LEU A 421 9.30 -44.96 -30.93
CA LEU A 421 9.85 -43.60 -30.77
C LEU A 421 10.06 -43.28 -29.27
N LYS A 422 11.33 -42.95 -29.00
CA LYS A 422 11.94 -42.37 -27.80
C LYS A 422 11.16 -41.11 -27.39
N GLY A 423 10.97 -40.72 -26.13
CA GLY A 423 11.71 -40.99 -24.91
C GLY A 423 12.02 -39.64 -24.25
N PHE A 424 11.56 -39.40 -23.02
CA PHE A 424 12.34 -38.91 -21.86
C PHE A 424 11.44 -38.87 -20.60
N PRO A 425 11.97 -39.13 -19.39
CA PRO A 425 11.20 -39.61 -18.24
C PRO A 425 11.33 -38.59 -17.04
N PRO A 426 11.10 -38.95 -15.75
CA PRO A 426 10.25 -38.14 -14.87
C PRO A 426 10.91 -37.70 -13.54
N HIS A 427 10.11 -37.02 -12.71
CA HIS A 427 10.20 -36.78 -11.27
C HIS A 427 11.06 -37.70 -10.38
N LYS A 428 11.63 -37.10 -9.32
CA LYS A 428 11.57 -37.42 -7.85
C LYS A 428 12.81 -36.81 -7.16
N ALA A 429 12.92 -36.60 -5.85
CA ALA A 429 12.08 -36.35 -4.67
C ALA A 429 13.09 -35.99 -3.55
N ALA A 430 12.61 -35.38 -2.46
CA ALA A 430 13.39 -34.89 -1.30
C ALA A 430 14.12 -35.99 -0.48
N PRO A 431 14.83 -35.62 0.61
CA PRO A 431 14.19 -35.71 1.94
C PRO A 431 14.54 -34.60 2.98
N SER A 432 13.72 -34.62 4.04
CA SER A 432 13.62 -33.86 5.30
C SER A 432 14.82 -34.04 6.28
N SER A 433 15.04 -33.31 7.40
CA SER A 433 14.14 -32.86 8.49
C SER A 433 14.93 -32.04 9.55
N GLY A 434 14.23 -31.24 10.38
CA GLY A 434 14.77 -30.65 11.63
C GLY A 434 13.93 -29.48 12.20
N GLU A 435 12.94 -29.78 13.04
CA GLU A 435 12.14 -28.84 13.87
C GLU A 435 13.01 -28.24 15.02
N ASN A 436 12.71 -27.15 15.76
CA ASN A 436 11.44 -26.68 16.34
C ASN A 436 11.60 -25.30 17.08
N LYS A 437 10.45 -24.62 17.30
CA LYS A 437 10.08 -23.62 18.36
C LYS A 437 10.22 -22.08 18.19
N VAL A 438 9.14 -21.52 17.67
CA VAL A 438 8.27 -20.38 18.10
C VAL A 438 8.62 -19.57 19.37
N GLY A 439 8.56 -18.23 19.23
CA GLY A 439 8.45 -17.25 20.33
C GLY A 439 7.93 -15.85 19.92
N ARG A 440 6.60 -15.65 20.06
CA ARG A 440 5.81 -14.42 20.31
C ARG A 440 6.19 -13.06 19.67
N GLU A 441 5.35 -12.61 18.73
CA GLU A 441 5.15 -11.19 18.38
C GLU A 441 4.11 -10.52 19.31
N PRO A 442 4.27 -9.25 19.72
CA PRO A 442 3.22 -8.47 20.35
C PRO A 442 2.42 -7.65 19.32
N TRP A 443 1.10 -7.76 19.44
CA TRP A 443 0.02 -6.88 18.96
C TRP A 443 0.44 -5.63 18.16
N ARG A 444 0.24 -5.69 16.84
CA ARG A 444 0.28 -4.52 15.96
C ARG A 444 -1.10 -3.85 15.96
N SER A 445 -1.09 -2.57 16.34
CA SER A 445 -2.19 -1.62 16.26
C SER A 445 -2.79 -1.56 14.86
N SER A 446 -4.12 -1.60 14.82
CA SER A 446 -5.01 -1.43 13.68
C SER A 446 -4.63 -0.25 12.77
N SER A 447 -4.35 -0.56 11.51
CA SER A 447 -4.28 0.41 10.41
C SER A 447 -5.70 0.64 9.86
N PRO A 448 -6.06 1.86 9.40
CA PRO A 448 -7.36 2.10 8.78
C PRO A 448 -7.50 1.26 7.50
N THR A 449 -8.63 0.57 7.35
CA THR A 449 -8.98 -0.18 6.14
C THR A 449 -9.06 0.76 4.92
N PRO A 450 -8.44 0.40 3.77
CA PRO A 450 -8.61 1.16 2.54
C PRO A 450 -10.04 1.01 2.01
N CYS A 451 -10.59 2.09 1.43
CA CYS A 451 -11.87 2.03 0.73
C CYS A 451 -11.81 1.02 -0.44
N PRO A 452 -12.85 0.21 -0.65
CA PRO A 452 -12.88 -0.73 -1.77
C PRO A 452 -13.13 0.06 -3.07
N GLY A 453 -12.06 0.28 -3.85
CA GLY A 453 -12.20 0.78 -5.22
C GLY A 453 -11.05 1.64 -5.75
N ARG A 454 -9.87 1.04 -5.99
CA ARG A 454 -9.04 1.33 -7.19
C ARG A 454 -7.84 0.38 -7.27
N LYS A 455 -7.59 -0.13 -8.48
CA LYS A 455 -6.31 -0.75 -8.86
C LYS A 455 -5.24 0.36 -8.97
N PRO A 456 -3.96 0.07 -8.65
CA PRO A 456 -2.88 1.03 -8.82
C PRO A 456 -2.70 1.41 -10.30
N TYR A 457 -2.56 2.70 -10.55
CA TYR A 457 -2.13 3.25 -11.84
C TYR A 457 -0.69 2.79 -12.12
N THR A 458 -0.49 2.07 -13.21
CA THR A 458 0.83 1.86 -13.83
C THR A 458 1.24 3.15 -14.57
N PRO A 459 2.46 3.68 -14.34
CA PRO A 459 2.94 4.81 -15.13
C PRO A 459 3.22 4.36 -16.57
N LEU A 460 2.79 5.17 -17.55
CA LEU A 460 3.16 5.01 -18.95
C LEU A 460 4.69 5.15 -19.07
N GLN A 461 5.33 4.10 -19.61
CA GLN A 461 6.69 4.19 -20.14
C GLN A 461 6.68 5.08 -21.38
N THR A 462 7.42 6.18 -21.32
CA THR A 462 7.83 6.95 -22.49
C THR A 462 8.91 6.17 -23.23
N ASN A 463 8.57 5.59 -24.37
CA ASN A 463 9.54 5.03 -25.32
C ASN A 463 10.17 6.17 -26.13
N GLY A 464 11.49 6.04 -26.34
CA GLY A 464 12.34 7.01 -27.00
C GLY A 464 12.12 7.16 -28.51
N TYR A 465 12.72 8.25 -28.99
CA TYR A 465 13.00 8.75 -30.34
C TYR A 465 12.90 7.78 -31.54
N PRO A 466 12.70 8.36 -32.74
CA PRO A 466 13.86 8.49 -33.62
C PRO A 466 14.08 9.90 -34.19
N THR A 467 15.35 10.14 -34.45
CA THR A 467 15.99 11.19 -35.26
C THR A 467 15.38 11.36 -36.66
N SER A 468 15.22 12.60 -37.12
CA SER A 468 15.59 13.06 -38.48
C SER A 468 15.25 14.54 -38.73
N PHE A 469 16.27 15.28 -39.20
CA PHE A 469 16.32 16.64 -39.75
C PHE A 469 16.22 17.85 -38.82
#